data_AF-A0A7W1DHY8-F1
#
_entry.id   AF-A0A7W1DHY8-F1
#
_cell.length_a   1.000
_cell.length_b   1.000
_cell.length_c   1.000
_cell.angle_alpha   90.00
_cell.angle_beta   90.00
_cell.angle_gamma   90.00
#
_symmetry.space_group_name_H-M   'P 1'
#
loop_
_entity.id
_entity.type
_entity.pdbx_description
1 polymer ?
#
loop_
_entity_poly.entity_id
_entity_poly.type
_entity_poly.pdbx_seq_one_letter_code
_entity_poly.pdbx_strand_id
1 'polypeptide(L)'
;MPATVRIKPEVITAHRLRIEMFGLEDEDIENTIRMKGWAWVLARHGWVYAGEPDFIYRQIREVIIALPDITFVPEAIEESVKTVLEKARTEEEREEGRLLLHNAFDKTGQLAEAEEFL
;
A
#
# COMPACT_ATOMS: atom_id res chain seq x y z
N MET A 1 -2.72 -8.44 16.15
CA MET A 1 -3.67 -7.51 15.50
C MET A 1 -3.32 -7.44 14.02
N PRO A 2 -4.25 -7.15 13.09
CA PRO A 2 -3.87 -7.03 11.69
C PRO A 2 -2.87 -5.87 11.51
N ALA A 3 -1.87 -6.09 10.68
CA ALA A 3 -0.96 -5.05 10.25
C ALA A 3 -1.73 -3.98 9.49
N THR A 4 -1.47 -2.71 9.81
CA THR A 4 -2.14 -1.59 9.16
C THR A 4 -1.29 -1.07 8.01
N VAL A 5 -1.93 -0.74 6.89
CA VAL A 5 -1.27 -0.21 5.70
C VAL A 5 -1.88 1.12 5.28
N ARG A 6 -1.04 2.00 4.71
CA ARG A 6 -1.47 3.21 4.03
C ARG A 6 -0.51 3.55 2.90
N ILE A 7 -1.03 4.14 1.83
CA ILE A 7 -0.26 4.61 0.69
C ILE A 7 -0.25 6.13 0.71
N LYS A 8 0.93 6.72 0.63
CA LYS A 8 1.12 8.18 0.72
C LYS A 8 2.02 8.68 -0.40
N PRO A 9 1.89 9.95 -0.82
CA PRO A 9 2.86 10.52 -1.75
C PRO A 9 4.25 10.54 -1.11
N GLU A 10 5.28 10.25 -1.91
CA GLU A 10 6.65 10.46 -1.49
C GLU A 10 6.99 11.95 -1.65
N VAL A 11 7.30 12.62 -0.55
CA VAL A 11 7.38 14.09 -0.51
C VAL A 11 8.68 14.58 -1.14
N ILE A 12 9.72 13.76 -1.14
CA ILE A 12 11.04 14.13 -1.67
C ILE A 12 11.06 14.03 -3.21
N THR A 13 10.21 13.22 -3.81
CA THR A 13 10.25 12.91 -5.25
C THR A 13 8.86 12.94 -5.87
N ALA A 14 8.66 13.80 -6.87
CA ALA A 14 7.34 14.12 -7.42
C ALA A 14 6.53 12.93 -7.96
N HIS A 15 7.17 11.91 -8.51
CA HIS A 15 6.50 10.78 -9.17
C HIS A 15 6.37 9.53 -8.31
N ARG A 16 6.99 9.53 -7.12
CA ARG A 16 6.97 8.35 -6.25
C ARG A 16 5.87 8.44 -5.22
N LEU A 17 5.55 7.26 -4.74
CA LEU A 17 4.66 7.02 -3.62
C LEU A 17 5.33 6.04 -2.68
N ARG A 18 4.85 6.00 -1.44
CA ARG A 18 5.32 5.07 -0.43
C ARG A 18 4.18 4.30 0.19
N ILE A 19 4.42 3.04 0.47
CA ILE A 19 3.58 2.22 1.34
C ILE A 19 4.20 2.25 2.72
N GLU A 20 3.38 2.50 3.74
CA GLU A 20 3.76 2.38 5.14
C GLU A 20 2.95 1.27 5.78
N MET A 21 3.62 0.37 6.52
CA MET A 21 3.00 -0.73 7.24
C MET A 21 3.41 -0.73 8.71
N PHE A 22 2.45 -0.94 9.61
CA PHE A 22 2.63 -0.89 11.06
C PHE A 22 1.96 -2.09 11.74
N GLY A 23 2.40 -2.44 12.95
CA GLY A 23 1.78 -3.52 13.72
C GLY A 23 2.02 -4.91 13.14
N LEU A 24 3.14 -5.11 12.45
CA LEU A 24 3.61 -6.43 12.02
C LEU A 24 4.08 -7.21 13.25
N GLU A 25 3.26 -8.14 13.72
CA GLU A 25 3.56 -9.03 14.86
C GLU A 25 3.97 -10.44 14.41
N ASP A 26 3.64 -10.80 13.17
CA ASP A 26 3.99 -12.09 12.57
C ASP A 26 5.42 -12.06 12.02
N GLU A 27 6.28 -12.93 12.55
CA GLU A 27 7.70 -13.00 12.20
C GLU A 27 7.93 -13.45 10.74
N ASP A 28 7.07 -14.30 10.18
CA ASP A 28 7.19 -14.76 8.79
C ASP A 28 6.82 -13.64 7.82
N ILE A 29 5.78 -12.86 8.14
CA ILE A 29 5.42 -11.67 7.38
C ILE A 29 6.52 -10.62 7.50
N GLU A 30 7.05 -10.36 8.70
CA GLU A 30 8.15 -9.41 8.91
C GLU A 30 9.40 -9.80 8.10
N ASN A 31 9.79 -11.08 8.15
CA ASN A 31 10.92 -11.59 7.38
C ASN A 31 10.69 -11.44 5.87
N THR A 32 9.46 -11.67 5.41
CA THR A 32 9.09 -11.44 3.99
C THR A 32 9.27 -9.98 3.60
N ILE A 33 8.78 -9.05 4.41
CA ILE A 33 8.94 -7.60 4.20
C ILE A 33 10.42 -7.19 4.18
N ARG A 34 11.23 -7.74 5.09
CA ARG A 34 12.67 -7.51 5.15
C ARG A 34 13.38 -8.02 3.90
N MET A 35 13.04 -9.22 3.43
CA MET A 35 13.59 -9.79 2.19
C MET A 35 13.19 -9.01 0.93
N LYS A 36 12.02 -8.35 0.94
CA LYS A 36 11.57 -7.44 -0.13
C LYS A 36 12.30 -6.09 -0.10
N GLY A 37 13.14 -5.84 0.89
CA GLY A 37 13.98 -4.64 0.98
C GLY A 37 13.25 -3.39 1.49
N TRP A 38 12.16 -3.56 2.24
CA TRP A 38 11.49 -2.43 2.89
C TRP A 38 12.39 -1.86 4.00
N ALA A 39 12.34 -0.54 4.19
CA ALA A 39 13.11 0.13 5.23
C ALA A 39 12.35 0.12 6.56
N TRP A 40 12.99 -0.34 7.63
CA TRP A 40 12.45 -0.20 8.99
C TRP A 40 12.73 1.22 9.52
N VAL A 41 11.67 1.92 9.91
CA VAL A 41 11.76 3.26 10.49
C VAL A 41 11.45 3.17 11.99
N LEU A 42 12.50 3.05 12.79
CA LEU A 42 12.39 2.86 14.25
C LEU A 42 11.53 3.94 14.93
N ALA A 43 11.73 5.22 14.58
CA ALA A 43 10.98 6.33 15.18
C ALA A 43 9.46 6.26 14.93
N ARG A 44 9.04 5.58 13.86
CA ARG A 44 7.63 5.38 13.50
C ARG A 44 7.13 3.99 13.85
N HIS A 45 8.00 3.10 14.31
CA HIS A 45 7.72 1.67 14.49
C HIS A 45 6.98 1.08 13.26
N GLY A 46 7.49 1.39 12.05
CA GLY A 46 6.85 0.98 10.80
C GLY A 46 7.83 0.67 9.69
N TRP A 47 7.37 -0.19 8.77
CA TRP A 47 8.07 -0.55 7.54
C TRP A 47 7.62 0.36 6.41
N VAL A 48 8.58 0.85 5.62
CA VAL A 48 8.33 1.79 4.54
C VAL A 48 8.98 1.30 3.26
N TYR A 49 8.21 1.29 2.17
CA TYR A 49 8.73 1.06 0.83
C TYR A 49 8.32 2.21 -0.08
N ALA A 50 9.29 2.86 -0.71
CA ALA A 50 9.07 3.96 -1.62
C ALA A 50 9.55 3.59 -3.03
N GLY A 51 8.75 3.90 -4.03
CA GLY A 51 9.06 3.52 -5.41
C GLY A 51 8.22 4.27 -6.45
N GLU A 52 8.58 4.06 -7.70
CA GLU A 52 7.73 4.44 -8.85
C GLU A 52 6.45 3.59 -8.86
N PRO A 53 5.39 4.01 -9.58
CA PRO A 53 4.12 3.28 -9.64
C PRO A 53 4.26 1.79 -9.93
N ASP A 54 5.07 1.38 -10.91
CA ASP A 54 5.26 -0.02 -11.28
C ASP A 54 5.83 -0.89 -10.14
N PHE A 55 6.72 -0.33 -9.31
CA PHE A 55 7.25 -1.02 -8.14
C PHE A 55 6.22 -1.10 -7.02
N ILE A 56 5.46 -0.02 -6.78
CA ILE A 56 4.40 -0.03 -5.78
C ILE A 56 3.28 -0.99 -6.17
N TYR A 57 2.87 -1.03 -7.44
CA TYR A 57 1.83 -1.93 -7.92
C TYR A 57 2.20 -3.39 -7.66
N ARG A 58 3.48 -3.73 -7.86
CA ARG A 58 4.03 -5.02 -7.48
C ARG A 58 3.92 -5.26 -5.97
N GLN A 59 4.24 -4.29 -5.14
CA GLN A 59 4.10 -4.43 -3.68
C GLN A 59 2.64 -4.57 -3.23
N ILE A 60 1.69 -3.84 -3.83
CA ILE A 60 0.26 -4.01 -3.55
C ILE A 60 -0.16 -5.46 -3.85
N ARG A 61 0.27 -5.99 -5.00
CA ARG A 61 -0.02 -7.37 -5.42
C ARG A 61 0.60 -8.43 -4.51
N GLU A 62 1.90 -8.30 -4.25
CA GLU A 62 2.68 -9.35 -3.59
C GLU A 62 2.63 -9.30 -2.06
N VAL A 63 2.31 -8.13 -1.48
CA VAL A 63 2.31 -7.93 -0.04
C VAL A 63 0.89 -7.70 0.46
N ILE A 64 0.21 -6.65 -0.01
CA ILE A 64 -1.09 -6.24 0.56
C ILE A 64 -2.18 -7.26 0.24
N ILE A 65 -2.25 -7.69 -1.02
CA ILE A 65 -3.25 -8.66 -1.48
C ILE A 65 -2.87 -10.08 -1.04
N ALA A 66 -1.61 -10.48 -1.20
CA ALA A 66 -1.20 -11.88 -1.01
C ALA A 66 -0.98 -12.29 0.45
N LEU A 67 -0.55 -11.38 1.34
CA LEU A 67 -0.27 -11.74 2.74
C LEU A 67 -1.55 -11.59 3.61
N PRO A 68 -1.76 -12.46 4.60
CA PRO A 68 -2.91 -12.39 5.50
C PRO A 68 -2.79 -11.22 6.49
N ASP A 69 -3.87 -10.94 7.23
CA ASP A 69 -3.86 -10.01 8.36
C ASP A 69 -3.31 -8.61 8.05
N ILE A 70 -3.67 -8.06 6.88
CA ILE A 70 -3.39 -6.67 6.51
C ILE A 70 -4.72 -5.93 6.36
N THR A 71 -4.80 -4.70 6.86
CA THR A 71 -5.95 -3.80 6.72
C THR A 71 -5.49 -2.38 6.42
N PHE A 72 -6.25 -1.64 5.60
CA PHE A 72 -5.99 -0.22 5.38
C PHE A 72 -6.45 0.60 6.58
N VAL A 73 -5.66 1.62 6.96
CA VAL A 73 -6.09 2.63 7.93
C VAL A 73 -7.31 3.37 7.37
N PRO A 74 -8.50 3.33 8.01
CA PRO A 74 -9.73 3.89 7.44
C PRO A 74 -9.59 5.36 7.02
N GLU A 75 -8.95 6.18 7.85
CA GLU A 75 -8.77 7.61 7.59
C GLU A 75 -7.76 7.89 6.46
N ALA A 76 -7.05 6.86 5.97
CA ALA A 76 -6.08 6.97 4.88
C ALA A 76 -6.53 6.29 3.58
N ILE A 77 -7.74 5.72 3.52
CA ILE A 77 -8.28 5.06 2.32
C ILE A 77 -8.34 6.07 1.16
N GLU A 78 -9.03 7.19 1.35
CA GLU A 78 -9.15 8.25 0.34
C GLU A 78 -7.76 8.72 -0.16
N GLU A 79 -6.84 9.02 0.76
CA GLU A 79 -5.48 9.46 0.42
C GLU A 79 -4.72 8.38 -0.35
N SER A 80 -4.89 7.11 0.03
CA SER A 80 -4.24 5.97 -0.64
C SER A 80 -4.73 5.84 -2.08
N VAL A 81 -6.04 5.95 -2.31
CA VAL A 81 -6.62 5.90 -3.65
C VAL A 81 -6.16 7.08 -4.50
N LYS A 82 -6.32 8.31 -4.00
CA LYS A 82 -5.86 9.52 -4.69
C LYS A 82 -4.39 9.44 -5.04
N THR A 83 -3.55 9.03 -4.10
CA THR A 83 -2.10 8.89 -4.34
C THR A 83 -1.81 7.95 -5.50
N VAL A 84 -2.41 6.76 -5.52
CA VAL A 84 -2.16 5.77 -6.57
C VAL A 84 -2.62 6.29 -7.93
N LEU A 85 -3.84 6.85 -8.02
CA LEU A 85 -4.42 7.29 -9.29
C LEU A 85 -3.78 8.56 -9.84
N GLU A 86 -3.37 9.51 -8.98
CA GLU A 86 -2.71 10.76 -9.37
C GLU A 86 -1.25 10.55 -9.75
N LYS A 87 -0.58 9.56 -9.16
CA LYS A 87 0.84 9.25 -9.46
C LYS A 87 1.01 8.32 -10.66
N ALA A 88 -0.06 7.70 -11.15
CA ALA A 88 -0.03 6.96 -12.40
C ALA A 88 0.44 7.86 -13.57
N ARG A 89 1.37 7.35 -14.38
CA ARG A 89 2.00 8.12 -15.47
C ARG A 89 1.21 8.02 -16.76
N THR A 90 0.42 6.96 -16.91
CA THR A 90 -0.40 6.67 -18.08
C THR A 90 -1.80 6.27 -17.65
N GLU A 91 -2.75 6.29 -18.58
CA GLU A 91 -4.11 5.80 -18.32
C GLU A 91 -4.13 4.31 -18.01
N GLU A 92 -3.27 3.53 -18.66
CA GLU A 92 -3.11 2.09 -18.40
C GLU A 92 -2.62 1.83 -16.97
N GLU A 93 -1.63 2.59 -16.50
CA GLU A 93 -1.17 2.51 -15.11
C GLU A 93 -2.25 2.96 -14.13
N ARG A 94 -3.09 3.92 -14.50
CA ARG A 94 -4.18 4.38 -13.63
C ARG A 94 -5.22 3.28 -13.46
N GLU A 95 -5.61 2.62 -14.56
CA GLU A 95 -6.57 1.52 -14.52
C GLU A 95 -5.99 0.30 -13.80
N GLU A 96 -4.72 -0.04 -14.02
CA GLU A 96 -4.04 -1.09 -13.24
C GLU A 96 -4.06 -0.76 -11.74
N GLY A 97 -3.72 0.48 -11.38
CA GLY A 97 -3.74 0.96 -10.00
C GLY A 97 -5.13 0.85 -9.37
N ARG A 98 -6.17 1.24 -10.10
CA ARG A 98 -7.58 1.14 -9.67
C ARG A 98 -7.99 -0.32 -9.41
N LEU A 99 -7.65 -1.24 -10.33
CA LEU A 99 -7.93 -2.67 -10.18
C LEU A 99 -7.18 -3.29 -9.00
N LEU A 100 -5.91 -2.90 -8.80
CA LEU A 100 -5.11 -3.37 -7.67
C LEU A 100 -5.69 -2.90 -6.34
N LEU A 101 -6.10 -1.63 -6.25
CA LEU A 101 -6.75 -1.09 -5.06
C LEU A 101 -8.09 -1.77 -4.79
N HIS A 102 -8.93 -1.95 -5.81
CA HIS A 102 -10.19 -2.68 -5.69
C HIS A 102 -9.96 -4.08 -5.09
N ASN A 103 -9.03 -4.85 -5.66
CA ASN A 103 -8.71 -6.19 -5.16
C ASN A 103 -8.13 -6.17 -3.74
N ALA A 104 -7.34 -5.16 -3.41
CA ALA A 104 -6.80 -4.99 -2.07
C ALA A 104 -7.92 -4.73 -1.06
N PHE A 105 -8.85 -3.81 -1.35
CA PHE A 105 -9.97 -3.49 -0.47
C PHE A 105 -10.98 -4.63 -0.36
N ASP A 106 -11.25 -5.36 -1.44
CA ASP A 106 -12.08 -6.57 -1.40
C ASP A 106 -11.46 -7.61 -0.48
N LYS A 107 -10.16 -7.89 -0.65
CA LYS A 107 -9.41 -8.81 0.22
C LYS A 107 -9.41 -8.39 1.69
N THR A 108 -9.36 -7.09 1.98
CA THR A 108 -9.37 -6.59 3.37
C THR A 108 -10.78 -6.39 3.94
N GLY A 109 -11.83 -6.63 3.15
CA GLY A 109 -13.22 -6.40 3.56
C GLY A 109 -13.62 -4.92 3.65
N GLN A 110 -12.84 -4.03 3.03
CA GLN A 110 -12.99 -2.57 3.09
C GLN A 110 -13.50 -1.97 1.76
N LEU A 111 -13.99 -2.81 0.84
CA LEU A 111 -14.45 -2.35 -0.47
C LEU A 111 -15.59 -1.33 -0.36
N ALA A 112 -16.56 -1.56 0.53
CA ALA A 112 -17.69 -0.65 0.73
C ALA A 112 -17.25 0.75 1.25
N GLU A 113 -16.15 0.82 1.99
CA GLU A 113 -15.57 2.08 2.49
C GLU A 113 -14.77 2.79 1.40
N ALA A 114 -14.20 2.04 0.46
CA ALA A 114 -13.33 2.56 -0.59
C ALA A 114 -14.05 2.88 -1.92
N GLU A 115 -15.23 2.31 -2.14
CA GLU A 115 -15.96 2.38 -3.42
C GLU A 115 -16.26 3.81 -3.87
N GLU A 116 -16.46 4.74 -2.93
CA GLU A 116 -16.69 6.15 -3.27
C GLU A 116 -15.45 6.88 -3.84
N PHE A 117 -14.26 6.30 -3.68
CA PHE A 117 -12.99 6.89 -4.10
C PHE A 117 -12.36 6.21 -5.33
N LEU A 118 -12.77 4.97 -5.63
CA LEU A 118 -12.25 4.16 -6.74
C LEU A 118 -12.77 4.61 -8.11
#